data_AF-A0A150MJ66-F1
#
_entry.id   AF-A0A150MJ66-F1
#
_cell.length_a   1.000
_cell.length_b   1.000
_cell.length_c   1.000
_cell.angle_alpha   90.00
_cell.angle_beta   90.00
_cell.angle_gamma   90.00
#
_symmetry.space_group_name_H-M   'P 1'
#
loop_
_entity.id
_entity.type
_entity.pdbx_description
1 polymer ?
#
loop_
_entity_poly.entity_id
_entity_poly.type
_entity_poly.pdbx_seq_one_letter_code
_entity_poly.pdbx_strand_id
1 'polypeptide(L)'
;MAGSNFPLPSRQAGFTLIETLLAITLLSGVAIGLFYFFTNAMMHTSYNQGRTVAVNVARGVAVYFEKNADFSRLKEYMEDHQTPFLELTKDNCGNESLAALFFPGESGQLHTVCEAQFAPKINNVRYEASVYLVRYDKEAWDAFTSSSEFASLPAPLQARIRAETEKAAESNAGGYMIKLYTSVRWDERTNETAWVEGVITDETIR
;
A
#
# COMPACT_ATOMS: atom_id res chain seq x y z
N MET A 1 -24.80 -35.45 78.37
CA MET A 1 -24.58 -35.84 76.96
C MET A 1 -25.71 -35.21 76.14
N ALA A 2 -25.49 -34.00 75.63
CA ALA A 2 -26.47 -33.28 74.83
C ALA A 2 -26.16 -33.55 73.35
N GLY A 3 -27.09 -34.22 72.65
CA GLY A 3 -26.96 -34.60 71.26
C GLY A 3 -26.90 -33.37 70.35
N SER A 4 -25.83 -33.32 69.55
CA SER A 4 -25.65 -32.39 68.46
C SER A 4 -26.66 -32.64 67.34
N ASN A 5 -27.62 -31.73 67.15
CA ASN A 5 -28.41 -31.68 65.92
C ASN A 5 -27.89 -30.53 65.05
N PHE A 6 -26.89 -30.83 64.23
CA PHE A 6 -26.56 -29.96 63.10
C PHE A 6 -27.69 -30.07 62.07
N PRO A 7 -28.31 -28.95 61.63
CA PRO A 7 -29.26 -29.01 60.53
C PRO A 7 -28.52 -29.41 59.26
N LEU A 8 -28.87 -30.57 58.70
CA LEU A 8 -28.43 -31.00 57.38
C LEU A 8 -28.96 -30.02 56.31
N PRO A 9 -28.13 -29.54 55.37
CA PRO A 9 -28.62 -28.69 54.30
C PRO A 9 -29.58 -29.49 53.40
N SER A 10 -30.85 -29.08 53.36
CA SER A 10 -31.89 -29.77 52.61
C SER A 10 -31.87 -29.42 51.13
N ARG A 11 -31.70 -30.47 50.30
CA ARG A 11 -31.95 -30.59 48.84
C ARG A 11 -31.34 -29.52 47.92
N GLN A 12 -30.16 -29.82 47.39
CA GLN A 12 -29.72 -29.30 46.09
C GLN A 12 -30.58 -29.93 45.00
N ALA A 13 -31.62 -29.24 44.54
CA ALA A 13 -32.29 -29.62 43.29
C ALA A 13 -31.29 -29.35 42.15
N GLY A 14 -30.74 -30.41 41.55
CA GLY A 14 -29.92 -30.29 40.35
C GLY A 14 -30.75 -29.79 39.17
N PHE A 15 -30.10 -29.10 38.23
CA PHE A 15 -30.75 -28.65 37.00
C PHE A 15 -31.32 -29.84 36.22
N THR A 16 -32.49 -29.64 35.62
CA THR A 16 -33.07 -30.67 34.74
C THR A 16 -32.28 -30.75 33.44
N LEU A 17 -32.29 -31.91 32.78
CA LEU A 17 -31.64 -32.10 31.48
C LEU A 17 -32.11 -31.04 30.46
N ILE A 18 -33.41 -30.77 30.42
CA ILE A 18 -34.02 -29.79 29.51
C ILE A 18 -33.52 -28.37 29.79
N GLU A 19 -33.40 -28.00 31.07
CA GLU A 19 -32.91 -26.68 31.47
C GLU A 19 -31.43 -26.48 31.11
N THR A 20 -30.59 -27.49 31.35
CA THR A 20 -29.18 -27.44 30.92
C THR A 20 -29.04 -27.36 29.40
N LEU A 21 -29.86 -28.11 28.66
CA LEU A 21 -29.84 -28.10 27.20
C LEU A 21 -30.30 -26.74 26.65
N LEU A 22 -31.34 -26.15 27.23
CA LEU A 22 -31.81 -24.81 26.87
C LEU A 22 -30.76 -23.72 27.20
N ALA A 23 -30.09 -23.82 28.35
CA ALA A 23 -29.03 -22.88 28.70
C ALA A 23 -27.84 -22.96 27.74
N ILE A 24 -27.42 -24.17 27.36
CA ILE A 24 -26.32 -24.38 26.40
C ILE A 24 -26.71 -23.89 25.00
N THR A 25 -27.94 -24.11 24.54
CA THR A 25 -28.37 -23.63 23.22
C THR A 25 -28.42 -22.11 23.14
N LEU A 26 -28.95 -21.44 24.17
CA LEU A 26 -28.95 -19.98 24.25
C LEU A 26 -27.52 -19.43 24.31
N LEU A 27 -26.66 -20.02 25.15
CA LEU A 27 -25.25 -19.64 25.23
C LEU A 27 -24.53 -19.81 23.89
N SER A 28 -24.78 -20.92 23.19
CA SER A 28 -24.17 -21.22 21.89
C SER A 28 -24.60 -20.22 20.83
N GLY A 29 -25.89 -19.84 20.80
CA GLY A 29 -26.39 -18.82 19.88
C GLY A 29 -25.70 -17.47 20.08
N VAL A 30 -25.56 -17.03 21.33
CA VAL A 30 -24.83 -15.79 21.66
C VAL A 30 -23.35 -15.90 21.30
N ALA A 31 -22.70 -17.02 21.63
CA ALA A 31 -21.29 -17.23 21.35
C ALA A 31 -20.98 -17.19 19.84
N ILE A 32 -21.81 -17.84 19.00
CA ILE A 32 -21.66 -17.81 17.54
C ILE A 32 -21.75 -16.37 17.01
N GLY A 33 -22.72 -15.59 17.49
CA GLY A 33 -22.87 -14.19 17.11
C GLY A 33 -21.63 -13.36 17.47
N LEU A 34 -21.08 -13.57 18.66
CA LEU A 34 -19.84 -12.90 19.10
C LEU A 34 -18.64 -13.31 18.25
N PHE A 35 -18.46 -14.60 17.95
CA PHE A 35 -17.35 -15.06 17.12
C PHE A 35 -17.42 -14.50 15.70
N TYR A 36 -18.62 -14.37 15.12
CA TYR A 36 -18.79 -13.73 13.82
C TYR A 36 -18.32 -12.27 13.84
N PHE A 37 -18.75 -11.50 14.84
CA PHE A 37 -18.32 -10.11 15.01
C PHE A 37 -16.80 -9.99 15.20
N PHE A 38 -16.21 -10.82 16.07
CA PHE A 38 -14.77 -10.79 16.31
C PHE A 38 -13.94 -11.19 15.09
N THR A 39 -14.41 -12.16 14.31
CA THR A 39 -13.73 -12.58 13.07
C THR A 39 -13.68 -11.44 12.06
N ASN A 40 -14.80 -10.73 11.87
CA ASN A 40 -14.84 -9.56 10.99
C ASN A 40 -13.95 -8.43 11.49
N ALA A 41 -14.00 -8.11 12.80
CA ALA A 41 -13.15 -7.09 13.39
C ALA A 41 -11.65 -7.41 13.28
N MET A 42 -11.28 -8.68 13.47
CA MET A 42 -9.90 -9.15 13.30
C MET A 42 -9.45 -9.03 11.85
N MET A 43 -10.30 -9.40 10.89
CA MET A 43 -10.00 -9.25 9.45
C MET A 43 -9.73 -7.78 9.09
N HIS A 44 -10.60 -6.85 9.53
CA HIS A 44 -10.39 -5.41 9.32
C HIS A 44 -9.13 -4.88 10.01
N THR A 45 -8.76 -5.42 11.17
CA THR A 45 -7.53 -5.00 11.86
C THR A 45 -6.28 -5.45 11.10
N SER A 46 -6.23 -6.72 10.69
CA SER A 46 -5.14 -7.28 9.87
C SER A 46 -4.98 -6.51 8.56
N TYR A 47 -6.10 -6.23 7.90
CA TYR A 47 -6.19 -5.39 6.73
C TYR A 47 -5.58 -4.00 6.94
N ASN A 48 -6.00 -3.29 7.99
CA ASN A 48 -5.55 -1.93 8.28
C ASN A 48 -4.07 -1.88 8.64
N GLN A 49 -3.55 -2.93 9.30
CA GLN A 49 -2.12 -3.10 9.54
C GLN A 49 -1.35 -3.23 8.22
N GLY A 50 -1.80 -4.13 7.33
CA GLY A 50 -1.19 -4.31 6.00
C GLY A 50 -1.14 -3.01 5.20
N ARG A 51 -2.27 -2.30 5.14
CA ARG A 51 -2.38 -0.99 4.47
C ARG A 51 -1.45 0.07 5.07
N THR A 52 -1.33 0.11 6.40
CA THR A 52 -0.44 1.07 7.08
C THR A 52 1.02 0.83 6.71
N VAL A 53 1.45 -0.42 6.69
CA VAL A 53 2.81 -0.79 6.24
C VAL A 53 2.99 -0.44 4.76
N ALA A 54 2.01 -0.76 3.91
CA ALA A 54 2.08 -0.44 2.47
C ALA A 54 2.22 1.06 2.20
N VAL A 55 1.48 1.91 2.92
CA VAL A 55 1.63 3.38 2.83
C VAL A 55 3.02 3.83 3.27
N ASN A 56 3.58 3.22 4.33
CA ASN A 56 4.92 3.57 4.80
C ASN A 56 6.01 3.14 3.80
N VAL A 57 5.86 1.96 3.18
CA VAL A 57 6.71 1.51 2.08
C VAL A 57 6.60 2.47 0.90
N ALA A 58 5.38 2.82 0.47
CA ALA A 58 5.15 3.76 -0.63
C ALA A 58 5.82 5.12 -0.37
N ARG A 59 5.72 5.64 0.86
CA ARG A 59 6.40 6.86 1.26
C ARG A 59 7.91 6.71 1.26
N GLY A 60 8.43 5.60 1.78
CA GLY A 60 9.88 5.34 1.80
C GLY A 60 10.46 5.30 0.39
N VAL A 61 9.79 4.60 -0.52
CA VAL A 61 10.15 4.55 -1.94
C VAL A 61 10.02 5.94 -2.56
N ALA A 62 8.89 6.64 -2.39
CA ALA A 62 8.72 7.99 -2.95
C ALA A 62 9.85 8.94 -2.52
N VAL A 63 10.16 8.98 -1.22
CA VAL A 63 11.24 9.81 -0.66
C VAL A 63 12.62 9.39 -1.19
N TYR A 64 12.84 8.10 -1.42
CA TYR A 64 14.08 7.62 -2.02
C TYR A 64 14.26 8.17 -3.43
N PHE A 65 13.22 8.08 -4.27
CA PHE A 65 13.24 8.58 -5.64
C PHE A 65 13.34 10.11 -5.68
N GLU A 66 12.60 10.82 -4.83
CA GLU A 66 12.69 12.28 -4.72
C GLU A 66 14.10 12.77 -4.37
N LYS A 67 14.84 12.03 -3.53
CA LYS A 67 16.18 12.41 -3.09
C LYS A 67 17.29 12.03 -4.06
N ASN A 68 17.16 10.89 -4.74
CA ASN A 68 18.25 10.34 -5.56
C ASN A 68 18.09 10.62 -7.05
N ALA A 69 16.90 11.00 -7.51
CA ALA A 69 16.70 11.39 -8.89
C ALA A 69 17.24 12.79 -9.17
N ASP A 70 18.19 12.89 -10.09
CA ASP A 70 18.62 14.16 -10.66
C ASP A 70 17.58 14.60 -11.71
N PHE A 71 16.88 15.72 -11.44
CA PHE A 71 15.84 16.24 -12.32
C PHE A 71 16.33 16.47 -13.75
N SER A 72 17.50 17.07 -13.93
CA SER A 72 18.02 17.41 -15.25
C SER A 72 18.33 16.15 -16.05
N ARG A 73 18.98 15.16 -15.42
CA ARG A 73 19.28 13.86 -16.08
C ARG A 73 18.03 13.06 -16.39
N LEU A 74 17.06 13.05 -15.48
CA LEU A 74 15.80 12.34 -15.68
C LEU A 74 15.00 12.98 -16.82
N LYS A 75 14.93 14.32 -16.87
CA LYS A 75 14.26 15.05 -17.92
C LYS A 75 14.92 14.79 -19.29
N GLU A 76 16.24 14.92 -19.37
CA GLU A 76 17.01 14.63 -20.59
C GLU A 76 16.78 13.19 -21.05
N TYR A 77 16.84 12.22 -20.14
CA TYR A 77 16.54 10.82 -20.46
C TYR A 77 15.12 10.65 -21.04
N MET A 78 14.10 11.26 -20.43
CA MET A 78 12.72 11.15 -20.89
C MET A 78 12.47 11.87 -22.23
N GLU A 79 13.20 12.95 -22.51
CA GLU A 79 13.14 13.68 -23.77
C GLU A 79 13.85 12.92 -24.90
N ASP A 80 15.07 12.42 -24.66
CA ASP A 80 15.88 11.66 -25.62
C ASP A 80 15.20 10.35 -26.07
N HIS A 81 14.56 9.66 -25.12
CA HIS A 81 13.85 8.41 -25.41
C HIS A 81 12.39 8.64 -25.85
N GLN A 82 11.95 9.90 -25.94
CA GLN A 82 10.58 10.28 -26.27
C GLN A 82 9.53 9.58 -25.39
N THR A 83 9.84 9.38 -24.10
CA THR A 83 8.97 8.70 -23.14
C THR A 83 8.17 9.73 -22.33
N PRO A 84 6.87 9.95 -22.60
CA PRO A 84 6.05 10.93 -21.88
C PRO A 84 5.91 10.62 -20.38
N PHE A 85 5.92 9.34 -20.04
CA PHE A 85 5.92 8.85 -18.66
C PHE A 85 6.81 7.62 -18.56
N LEU A 86 7.20 7.26 -17.34
CA LEU A 86 8.00 6.09 -17.04
C LEU A 86 7.35 5.29 -15.91
N GLU A 87 7.14 4.00 -16.14
CA GLU A 87 6.82 3.05 -15.07
C GLU A 87 8.10 2.35 -14.63
N LEU A 88 8.31 2.32 -13.33
CA LEU A 88 9.43 1.66 -12.67
C LEU A 88 8.90 0.60 -11.71
N THR A 89 9.34 -0.63 -11.92
CA THR A 89 9.06 -1.80 -11.11
C THR A 89 10.36 -2.56 -10.86
N LYS A 90 10.27 -3.68 -10.13
CA LYS A 90 11.41 -4.59 -9.95
C LYS A 90 12.04 -5.07 -11.26
N ASP A 91 11.26 -5.15 -12.34
CA ASP A 91 11.74 -5.68 -13.62
C ASP A 91 12.71 -4.69 -14.31
N ASN A 92 12.63 -3.40 -13.95
CA ASN A 92 13.54 -2.39 -14.43
C ASN A 92 14.93 -2.44 -13.75
N CYS A 93 15.11 -3.24 -12.70
CA CYS A 93 16.39 -3.37 -11.98
C CYS A 93 17.50 -4.04 -12.81
N GLY A 94 17.18 -4.62 -13.97
CA GLY A 94 18.17 -5.12 -14.94
C GLY A 94 18.62 -4.08 -15.98
N ASN A 95 17.95 -2.93 -16.07
CA ASN A 95 18.31 -1.86 -17.01
C ASN A 95 19.34 -0.93 -16.36
N GLU A 96 20.62 -1.11 -16.68
CA GLU A 96 21.72 -0.34 -16.08
C GLU A 96 21.60 1.18 -16.29
N SER A 97 21.18 1.63 -17.47
CA SER A 97 21.02 3.05 -17.77
C SER A 97 19.96 3.70 -16.88
N LEU A 98 18.82 3.03 -16.73
CA LEU A 98 17.72 3.52 -15.91
C LEU A 98 18.03 3.38 -14.42
N ALA A 99 18.66 2.29 -14.00
CA ALA A 99 19.07 2.09 -12.63
C ALA A 99 20.14 3.12 -12.20
N ALA A 100 21.06 3.50 -13.10
CA ALA A 100 22.07 4.54 -12.84
C ALA A 100 21.46 5.93 -12.58
N LEU A 101 20.24 6.22 -13.09
CA LEU A 101 19.54 7.48 -12.82
C LEU A 101 19.04 7.60 -11.38
N PHE A 102 18.71 6.48 -10.73
CA PHE A 102 18.04 6.47 -9.43
C PHE A 102 18.87 5.86 -8.29
N PHE A 103 19.95 5.16 -8.63
CA PHE A 103 20.83 4.47 -7.69
C PHE A 103 22.31 4.82 -7.94
N PRO A 104 22.68 6.12 -7.87
CA PRO A 104 24.05 6.54 -8.10
C PRO A 104 24.99 5.99 -7.00
N GLY A 105 26.13 5.42 -7.41
CA GLY A 105 27.16 4.96 -6.47
C GLY A 105 27.04 3.52 -5.97
N GLU A 106 26.02 2.78 -6.40
CA GLU A 106 25.76 1.39 -5.96
C GLU A 106 26.35 0.32 -6.91
N SER A 107 27.51 0.58 -7.51
CA SER A 107 28.08 -0.19 -8.64
C SER A 107 28.40 -1.67 -8.36
N GLY A 108 28.30 -2.14 -7.11
CA GLY A 108 28.45 -3.55 -6.74
C GLY A 108 27.20 -4.23 -6.17
N GLN A 109 26.13 -3.48 -5.86
CA GLN A 109 24.90 -4.00 -5.24
C GLN A 109 23.61 -3.42 -5.86
N LEU A 110 23.74 -2.71 -6.98
CA LEU A 110 22.65 -2.03 -7.69
C LEU A 110 21.37 -2.86 -7.78
N HIS A 111 21.51 -4.11 -8.22
CA HIS A 111 20.38 -5.02 -8.38
C HIS A 111 19.68 -5.31 -7.04
N THR A 112 20.44 -5.60 -5.99
CA THR A 112 19.90 -5.89 -4.64
C THR A 112 19.25 -4.66 -4.02
N VAL A 113 19.86 -3.48 -4.15
CA VAL A 113 19.29 -2.23 -3.61
C VAL A 113 18.01 -1.86 -4.37
N CYS A 114 18.01 -1.98 -5.69
CA CYS A 114 16.83 -1.74 -6.52
C CYS A 114 15.68 -2.69 -6.19
N GLU A 115 15.94 -4.00 -6.13
CA GLU A 115 14.93 -4.98 -5.74
C GLU A 115 14.40 -4.74 -4.32
N ALA A 116 15.25 -4.30 -3.39
CA ALA A 116 14.82 -3.98 -2.03
C ALA A 116 13.87 -2.77 -1.97
N GLN A 117 13.98 -1.80 -2.89
CA GLN A 117 13.02 -0.69 -2.99
C GLN A 117 11.69 -1.16 -3.56
N PHE A 118 11.70 -1.99 -4.61
CA PHE A 118 10.49 -2.38 -5.32
C PHE A 118 9.77 -3.61 -4.77
N ALA A 119 10.47 -4.51 -4.09
CA ALA A 119 9.89 -5.78 -3.63
C ALA A 119 10.28 -6.15 -2.17
N PRO A 120 10.15 -5.25 -1.18
CA PRO A 120 10.56 -5.54 0.19
C PRO A 120 9.69 -6.62 0.85
N LYS A 121 10.31 -7.36 1.76
CA LYS A 121 9.64 -8.36 2.60
C LYS A 121 9.62 -7.88 4.05
N ILE A 122 8.45 -7.55 4.58
CA ILE A 122 8.25 -7.06 5.95
C ILE A 122 7.36 -8.05 6.68
N ASN A 123 7.82 -8.58 7.82
CA ASN A 123 7.08 -9.58 8.62
C ASN A 123 6.57 -10.78 7.80
N ASN A 124 7.41 -11.26 6.89
CA ASN A 124 7.11 -12.35 5.95
C ASN A 124 6.03 -12.06 4.89
N VAL A 125 5.50 -10.83 4.84
CA VAL A 125 4.60 -10.35 3.78
C VAL A 125 5.43 -9.66 2.70
N ARG A 126 5.18 -10.03 1.44
CA ARG A 126 5.79 -9.38 0.28
C ARG A 126 4.96 -8.16 -0.11
N TYR A 127 5.64 -7.05 -0.31
CA TYR A 127 5.09 -5.82 -0.86
C TYR A 127 5.69 -5.62 -2.25
N GLU A 128 4.89 -5.13 -3.19
CA GLU A 128 5.32 -4.82 -4.55
C GLU A 128 5.01 -3.37 -4.83
N ALA A 129 6.06 -2.57 -4.99
CA ALA A 129 5.97 -1.16 -5.31
C ALA A 129 6.10 -0.95 -6.82
N SER A 130 5.33 -0.01 -7.35
CA SER A 130 5.48 0.55 -8.68
C SER A 130 5.58 2.07 -8.56
N VAL A 131 6.49 2.65 -9.33
CA VAL A 131 6.72 4.09 -9.37
C VAL A 131 6.40 4.60 -10.76
N TYR A 132 5.50 5.58 -10.86
CA TYR A 132 5.13 6.24 -12.10
C TYR A 132 5.66 7.66 -12.07
N LEU A 133 6.45 7.99 -13.08
CA LEU A 133 7.00 9.32 -13.30
C LEU A 133 6.32 9.92 -14.53
N VAL A 134 5.67 11.06 -14.37
CA VAL A 134 4.92 11.74 -15.44
C VAL A 134 5.44 13.15 -15.55
N ARG A 135 5.91 13.55 -16.74
CA ARG A 135 6.29 14.96 -16.94
C ARG A 135 5.07 15.84 -16.73
N TYR A 136 5.27 17.01 -16.14
CA TYR A 136 4.15 17.90 -15.82
C TYR A 136 3.73 18.77 -17.02
N ASP A 137 3.51 18.13 -18.17
CA ASP A 137 3.07 18.76 -19.42
C ASP A 137 1.85 18.01 -19.99
N LYS A 138 1.03 18.72 -20.77
CA LYS A 138 -0.25 18.17 -21.23
C LYS A 138 -0.08 16.90 -22.08
N GLU A 139 0.92 16.85 -22.95
CA GLU A 139 1.18 15.70 -23.81
C GLU A 139 1.51 14.47 -22.97
N ALA A 140 2.36 14.62 -21.94
CA ALA A 140 2.71 13.55 -21.04
C ALA A 140 1.51 13.02 -20.24
N TRP A 141 0.66 13.92 -19.75
CA TRP A 141 -0.57 13.53 -19.04
C TRP A 141 -1.58 12.82 -19.93
N ASP A 142 -1.80 13.32 -21.15
CA ASP A 142 -2.72 12.71 -22.10
C ASP A 142 -2.23 11.31 -22.49
N ALA A 143 -0.92 11.14 -22.69
CA ALA A 143 -0.29 9.85 -22.95
C ALA A 143 -0.42 8.90 -21.74
N PHE A 144 -0.14 9.38 -20.53
CA PHE A 144 -0.24 8.57 -19.32
C PHE A 144 -1.68 8.14 -19.04
N THR A 145 -2.65 9.05 -19.09
CA THR A 145 -4.06 8.74 -18.80
C THR A 145 -4.72 7.85 -19.86
N SER A 146 -4.14 7.76 -21.05
CA SER A 146 -4.56 6.85 -22.12
C SER A 146 -3.86 5.49 -22.10
N SER A 147 -2.88 5.28 -21.21
CA SER A 147 -2.05 4.07 -21.14
C SER A 147 -2.73 2.88 -20.44
N SER A 148 -2.23 1.67 -20.70
CA SER A 148 -2.65 0.45 -20.00
C SER A 148 -2.23 0.46 -18.52
N GLU A 149 -1.11 1.11 -18.23
CA GLU A 149 -0.50 1.30 -16.94
C GLU A 149 -1.45 2.10 -16.05
N PHE A 150 -1.97 3.22 -16.56
CA PHE A 150 -3.00 4.00 -15.86
C PHE A 150 -4.30 3.22 -15.65
N ALA A 151 -4.74 2.44 -16.64
CA ALA A 151 -5.94 1.61 -16.52
C ALA A 151 -5.82 0.54 -15.42
N SER A 152 -4.59 0.08 -15.12
CA SER A 152 -4.31 -0.87 -14.05
C SER A 152 -4.37 -0.28 -12.64
N LEU A 153 -4.32 1.07 -12.51
CA LEU A 153 -4.32 1.74 -11.21
C LEU A 153 -5.69 1.63 -10.50
N PRO A 154 -5.74 1.74 -9.16
CA PRO A 154 -7.00 1.80 -8.43
C PRO A 154 -7.89 2.96 -8.87
N ALA A 155 -9.20 2.73 -8.98
CA ALA A 155 -10.16 3.76 -9.38
C ALA A 155 -10.08 5.09 -8.57
N PRO A 156 -9.86 5.08 -7.24
CA PRO A 156 -9.68 6.34 -6.49
C PRO A 156 -8.43 7.12 -6.91
N LEU A 157 -7.34 6.42 -7.24
CA LEU A 157 -6.11 7.05 -7.73
C LEU A 157 -6.31 7.58 -9.16
N GLN A 158 -6.97 6.83 -10.03
CA GLN A 158 -7.31 7.31 -11.38
C GLN A 158 -8.14 8.61 -11.34
N ALA A 159 -9.17 8.66 -10.47
CA ALA A 159 -9.99 9.86 -10.29
C ALA A 159 -9.17 11.05 -9.79
N ARG A 160 -8.25 10.81 -8.84
CA ARG A 160 -7.36 11.85 -8.31
C ARG A 160 -6.39 12.38 -9.37
N ILE A 161 -5.77 11.49 -10.14
CA ILE A 161 -4.86 11.87 -11.23
C ILE A 161 -5.60 12.72 -12.27
N ARG A 162 -6.80 12.30 -12.72
CA ARG A 162 -7.59 13.08 -13.69
C ARG A 162 -7.91 14.49 -13.21
N ALA A 163 -8.26 14.64 -11.92
CA ALA A 163 -8.51 15.95 -11.34
C ALA A 163 -7.25 16.83 -11.23
N GLU A 164 -6.05 16.24 -11.20
CA GLU A 164 -4.78 16.97 -11.26
C GLU A 164 -4.38 17.33 -12.69
N THR A 165 -4.63 16.44 -13.66
CA THR A 165 -4.35 16.68 -15.08
C THR A 165 -5.03 17.96 -15.58
N GLU A 166 -6.28 18.20 -15.21
CA GLU A 166 -7.00 19.43 -15.57
C GLU A 166 -6.27 20.69 -15.08
N LYS A 167 -5.70 20.66 -13.88
CA LYS A 167 -4.94 21.77 -13.30
C LYS A 167 -3.53 21.89 -13.87
N ALA A 168 -2.92 20.75 -14.21
CA ALA A 168 -1.58 20.69 -14.78
C ALA A 168 -1.53 21.26 -16.19
N ALA A 169 -2.55 21.00 -17.01
CA ALA A 169 -2.67 21.49 -18.37
C ALA A 169 -2.71 23.03 -18.48
N GLU A 170 -3.05 23.73 -17.40
CA GLU A 170 -3.12 25.19 -17.34
C GLU A 170 -1.83 25.84 -16.82
N SER A 171 -0.84 25.06 -16.40
CA SER A 171 0.34 25.53 -15.69
C SER A 171 1.64 25.29 -16.49
N ASN A 172 2.56 26.26 -16.46
CA ASN A 172 3.90 26.14 -17.07
C ASN A 172 4.92 25.36 -16.22
N ALA A 173 4.49 24.72 -15.14
CA ALA A 173 5.38 24.03 -14.21
C ALA A 173 6.05 22.76 -14.78
N GLY A 174 5.64 22.28 -15.97
CA GLY A 174 6.30 21.18 -16.69
C GLY A 174 7.79 21.36 -16.95
N GLY A 175 8.26 22.60 -17.01
CA GLY A 175 9.69 22.88 -17.14
C GLY A 175 10.53 22.49 -15.93
N TYR A 176 9.90 22.37 -14.75
CA TYR A 176 10.58 22.40 -13.44
C TYR A 176 10.14 21.27 -12.50
N MET A 177 9.18 20.44 -12.90
CA MET A 177 8.76 19.33 -12.07
C MET A 177 8.26 18.11 -12.86
N ILE A 178 8.52 16.95 -12.29
CA ILE A 178 8.03 15.65 -12.73
C ILE A 178 7.18 15.10 -11.59
N LYS A 179 5.94 14.70 -11.92
CA LYS A 179 5.03 14.09 -10.95
C LYS A 179 5.44 12.65 -10.69
N LEU A 180 5.41 12.28 -9.41
CA LEU A 180 5.74 10.97 -8.92
C LEU A 180 4.50 10.36 -8.26
N TYR A 181 4.12 9.16 -8.69
CA TYR A 181 3.12 8.34 -8.01
C TYR A 181 3.77 7.03 -7.62
N THR A 182 3.75 6.71 -6.33
CA THR A 182 4.22 5.41 -5.84
C THR A 182 3.01 4.62 -5.39
N SER A 183 2.75 3.49 -6.05
CA SER A 183 1.74 2.53 -5.64
C SER A 183 2.42 1.31 -5.00
N VAL A 184 1.78 0.73 -4.00
CA VAL A 184 2.26 -0.48 -3.31
C VAL A 184 1.12 -1.44 -3.14
N ARG A 185 1.27 -2.62 -3.73
CA ARG A 185 0.39 -3.78 -3.52
C ARG A 185 0.96 -4.63 -2.40
N TRP A 186 0.07 -5.15 -1.57
CA TRP A 186 0.41 -6.13 -0.54
C TRP A 186 -0.62 -7.24 -0.57
N ASP A 187 -0.15 -8.47 -0.40
CA ASP A 187 -0.97 -9.69 -0.46
C ASP A 187 -1.63 -9.90 -1.85
N GLU A 188 -1.34 -11.06 -2.47
CA GLU A 188 -1.86 -11.39 -3.81
C GLU A 188 -3.40 -11.54 -3.81
N ARG A 189 -4.00 -11.75 -2.65
CA ARG A 189 -5.44 -12.07 -2.51
C ARG A 189 -6.35 -10.85 -2.56
N THR A 190 -5.89 -9.69 -2.12
CA THR A 190 -6.77 -8.55 -1.88
C THR A 190 -6.85 -7.60 -3.09
N ASN A 191 -5.96 -7.72 -4.08
CA ASN A 191 -5.83 -6.77 -5.20
C ASN A 191 -5.75 -5.30 -4.73
N GLU A 192 -5.36 -5.10 -3.49
CA GLU A 192 -5.37 -3.79 -2.86
C GLU A 192 -4.08 -3.07 -3.05
N THR A 193 -4.19 -1.76 -3.04
CA THR A 193 -3.07 -0.88 -3.36
C THR A 193 -3.17 0.36 -2.51
N ALA A 194 -2.07 0.69 -1.88
CA ALA A 194 -1.85 1.95 -1.20
C ALA A 194 -1.02 2.80 -2.14
N TRP A 195 -1.19 4.12 -2.10
CA TRP A 195 -0.38 5.00 -2.91
C TRP A 195 0.01 6.26 -2.15
N VAL A 196 1.11 6.85 -2.60
CA VAL A 196 1.63 8.13 -2.17
C VAL A 196 1.95 8.94 -3.42
N GLU A 197 1.71 10.24 -3.32
CA GLU A 197 2.01 11.22 -4.36
C GLU A 197 3.25 12.00 -3.95
N GLY A 198 4.08 12.34 -4.93
CA GLY A 198 5.32 13.06 -4.77
C GLY A 198 5.62 13.93 -5.97
N VAL A 199 6.72 14.68 -5.89
CA VAL A 199 7.19 15.54 -6.98
C VAL A 199 8.71 15.57 -6.97
N ILE A 200 9.32 15.37 -8.13
CA ILE A 200 10.75 15.63 -8.36
C ILE A 200 10.83 17.02 -8.99
N THR A 201 11.49 17.96 -8.32
CA THR A 201 11.62 19.36 -8.77
C THR A 201 13.03 19.67 -9.21
N ASP A 202 13.18 20.64 -10.10
CA ASP A 202 14.46 21.26 -10.41
C ASP A 202 15.00 22.02 -9.19
N GLU A 203 16.01 21.46 -8.52
CA GLU A 203 16.61 22.05 -7.33
C GLU A 203 17.51 23.27 -7.63
N THR A 204 17.78 23.57 -8.90
CA THR A 204 18.62 24.72 -9.28
C THR A 204 17.90 26.06 -9.16
N ILE A 205 16.58 26.05 -8.97
CA ILE A 205 15.69 27.24 -8.96
C ILE A 205 15.35 27.65 -7.52
N ARG A 206 16.29 27.52 -6.59
CA ARG A 206 16.15 28.03 -5.22
C ARG A 206 16.46 29.52 -5.10
#